data_AF-A0A9N7Q536-F1
#
_entry.id   AF-A0A9N7Q536-F1
#
_cell.length_a   1.000
_cell.length_b   1.000
_cell.length_c   1.000
_cell.angle_alpha   90.00
_cell.angle_beta   90.00
_cell.angle_gamma   90.00
#
_symmetry.space_group_name_H-M   'P 1'
#
loop_
_entity.id
_entity.type
_entity.pdbx_description
1 polymer ?
#
loop_
_entity_poly.entity_id
_entity_poly.type
_entity_poly.pdbx_seq_one_letter_code
_entity_poly.pdbx_strand_id
1 'polypeptide(L)'
;MHPYEAHFGRKLEPDNDGIVRTAVRSHLMLGALGAVIGLAVIGILHRQEVDAVIQNPGPAAGAAIFIGIVLGMLLAGLATARPDHQLVITPVRDAVQHGRWALLVHPISSQQCDDAMRALRNSTAEVMRTA
;
A
#
# COMPACT_ATOMS: atom_id res chain seq x y z
N MET A 1 -0.07 26.16 -3.14
CA MET A 1 1.00 25.75 -2.20
C MET A 1 2.34 26.32 -2.66
N HIS A 2 3.20 26.68 -1.71
CA HIS A 2 4.57 27.19 -1.87
C HIS A 2 5.50 26.23 -2.64
N PRO A 3 6.08 26.48 -3.84
CA PRO A 3 7.05 25.55 -4.44
C PRO A 3 8.29 25.27 -3.55
N TYR A 4 8.62 26.21 -2.66
CA TYR A 4 9.77 26.14 -1.75
C TYR A 4 9.42 26.07 -0.25
N GLU A 5 8.18 25.69 0.12
CA GLU A 5 7.85 25.50 1.54
C GLU A 5 8.51 24.23 2.11
N ALA A 6 9.34 24.40 3.15
CA ALA A 6 9.81 23.29 3.96
C ALA A 6 8.59 22.56 4.57
N HIS A 7 8.50 21.25 4.35
CA HIS A 7 7.40 20.36 4.76
C HIS A 7 6.19 20.22 3.80
N PHE A 8 6.37 20.47 2.49
CA PHE A 8 5.37 20.16 1.45
C PHE A 8 4.77 18.73 1.54
N GLY A 9 5.61 17.71 1.73
CA GLY A 9 5.17 16.31 1.74
C GLY A 9 4.23 15.94 2.89
N ARG A 10 4.31 16.63 4.03
CA ARG A 10 3.55 16.29 5.25
C ARG A 10 2.12 16.84 5.25
N LYS A 11 1.83 17.81 4.38
CA LYS A 11 0.52 18.45 4.21
C LYS A 11 -0.31 17.81 3.09
N LEU A 12 0.32 17.03 2.20
CA LEU A 12 -0.36 16.29 1.12
C LEU A 12 -0.87 14.91 1.57
N GLU A 13 -0.17 14.24 2.48
CA GLU A 13 -0.58 12.94 3.03
C GLU A 13 -0.65 13.04 4.57
N PRO A 14 -1.82 13.39 5.14
CA PRO A 14 -1.98 13.52 6.58
C PRO A 14 -1.96 12.17 7.34
N ASP A 15 -1.94 11.02 6.66
CA ASP A 15 -2.23 9.73 7.30
C ASP A 15 -1.17 8.65 7.00
N ASN A 16 0.10 8.99 7.24
CA ASN A 16 1.22 8.06 7.13
C ASN A 16 1.07 6.87 8.11
N ASP A 17 0.54 7.12 9.31
CA ASP A 17 0.42 6.10 10.37
C ASP A 17 -0.65 5.05 10.05
N GLY A 18 -1.77 5.45 9.43
CA GLY A 18 -2.82 4.53 9.00
C GLY A 18 -2.36 3.57 7.90
N ILE A 19 -1.54 4.07 6.97
CA ILE A 19 -0.96 3.30 5.86
C ILE A 19 0.03 2.27 6.39
N VAL A 20 0.99 2.70 7.21
CA VAL A 20 1.99 1.81 7.81
C VAL A 20 1.31 0.75 8.70
N ARG A 21 0.33 1.14 9.51
CA ARG A 21 -0.39 0.20 10.38
C ARG A 21 -1.14 -0.87 9.58
N THR A 22 -1.75 -0.50 8.45
CA THR A 22 -2.48 -1.44 7.59
C THR A 22 -1.51 -2.38 6.85
N ALA A 23 -0.39 -1.85 6.37
CA ALA A 23 0.67 -2.64 5.75
C ALA A 23 1.27 -3.64 6.76
N VAL A 24 1.68 -3.18 7.94
CA VAL A 24 2.26 -4.07 8.97
C VAL A 24 1.24 -5.12 9.42
N ARG A 25 0.00 -4.73 9.69
CA ARG A 25 -1.03 -5.69 10.14
C ARG A 25 -1.31 -6.79 9.13
N SER A 26 -1.44 -6.44 7.85
CA SER A 26 -1.67 -7.44 6.79
C SER A 26 -0.48 -8.39 6.63
N HIS A 27 0.76 -7.88 6.68
CA HIS A 27 1.97 -8.71 6.61
C HIS A 27 2.08 -9.66 7.80
N LEU A 28 1.78 -9.18 9.01
CA LEU A 28 1.79 -10.02 10.21
C LEU A 28 0.69 -11.10 10.14
N MET A 29 -0.53 -10.75 9.74
CA MET A 29 -1.64 -11.70 9.64
C MET A 29 -1.39 -12.78 8.57
N LEU A 30 -1.04 -12.37 7.35
CA LEU A 30 -0.82 -13.32 6.25
C LEU A 30 0.50 -14.07 6.39
N GLY A 31 1.54 -13.47 6.95
CA GLY A 31 2.78 -14.17 7.31
C GLY A 31 2.53 -15.24 8.36
N ALA A 32 1.75 -14.94 9.41
CA ALA A 32 1.36 -15.92 10.42
C ALA A 32 0.49 -17.04 9.82
N LEU A 33 -0.47 -16.70 8.96
CA LEU A 33 -1.28 -17.69 8.25
C LEU A 33 -0.41 -18.60 7.37
N GLY A 34 0.55 -18.02 6.65
CA GLY A 34 1.52 -18.74 5.84
C GLY A 34 2.37 -19.71 6.67
N ALA A 35 2.81 -19.31 7.85
CA ALA A 35 3.53 -20.18 8.79
C ALA A 35 2.66 -21.38 9.24
N VAL A 36 1.39 -21.13 9.58
CA VAL A 36 0.44 -22.19 9.97
C VAL A 36 0.21 -23.18 8.83
N ILE A 37 0.05 -22.68 7.60
CA ILE A 37 -0.09 -23.54 6.42
C ILE A 37 1.19 -24.36 6.19
N GLY A 38 2.37 -23.74 6.30
CA GLY A 38 3.66 -24.44 6.18
C GLY A 38 3.81 -25.58 7.20
N LEU A 39 3.40 -25.35 8.45
CA LEU A 39 3.35 -26.38 9.49
C LEU A 39 2.38 -27.51 9.16
N ALA A 40 1.18 -27.16 8.66
CA ALA A 40 0.19 -28.16 8.27
C ALA A 40 0.72 -29.06 7.13
N VAL A 41 1.37 -28.46 6.13
CA VAL A 41 2.00 -29.19 5.01
C VAL A 41 3.06 -30.16 5.53
N ILE A 42 3.97 -29.71 6.39
CA ILE A 42 5.02 -30.59 6.93
C ILE A 42 4.43 -31.70 7.82
N GLY A 43 3.36 -31.42 8.57
CA GLY A 43 2.65 -32.43 9.34
C GLY A 43 2.02 -33.51 8.46
N ILE A 44 1.50 -33.13 7.28
CA ILE A 44 0.98 -34.09 6.30
C ILE A 44 2.13 -34.92 5.70
N LEU A 45 3.22 -34.27 5.26
CA LEU A 45 4.36 -34.97 4.66
C LEU A 45 5.05 -35.91 5.65
N HIS A 46 5.10 -35.55 6.93
CA HIS A 46 5.60 -36.42 7.99
C HIS A 46 4.72 -37.67 8.16
N ARG A 47 3.39 -37.54 8.09
CA ARG A 47 2.46 -38.68 8.16
C ARG A 47 2.53 -39.60 6.94
N GLN A 48 2.95 -39.07 5.79
CA GLN A 48 3.16 -39.83 4.56
C GLN A 48 4.54 -40.50 4.50
N GLU A 49 5.32 -40.41 5.58
CA GLU A 49 6.66 -40.98 5.68
C GLU A 49 7.60 -40.54 4.56
N VAL A 50 7.47 -39.27 4.13
CA VAL A 50 8.36 -38.70 3.13
C VAL A 50 9.79 -38.68 3.69
N ASP A 51 10.70 -39.40 3.04
CA ASP A 51 12.09 -39.58 3.46
C ASP A 51 12.78 -38.25 3.84
N ALA A 52 12.61 -37.22 3.00
CA ALA A 52 13.20 -35.91 3.24
C ALA A 52 12.73 -35.26 4.56
N VAL A 53 11.51 -35.54 5.00
CA VAL A 53 10.93 -35.00 6.24
C VAL A 53 11.29 -35.87 7.45
N ILE A 54 11.25 -37.20 7.31
CA ILE A 54 11.60 -38.10 8.42
C ILE A 54 13.09 -38.05 8.75
N GLN A 55 13.95 -37.99 7.74
CA GLN A 55 15.41 -37.98 7.96
C GLN A 55 15.89 -36.65 8.54
N ASN A 56 15.21 -35.54 8.22
CA ASN A 56 15.61 -34.19 8.63
C ASN A 56 14.40 -33.33 9.07
N PRO A 57 13.71 -33.70 10.16
CA PRO A 57 12.44 -33.07 10.53
C PRO A 57 12.60 -31.59 10.95
N GLY A 58 13.68 -31.25 11.64
CA GLY A 58 13.98 -29.88 12.05
C GLY A 58 14.17 -28.93 10.85
N PRO A 59 15.15 -29.21 9.95
CA PRO A 59 15.34 -28.43 8.74
C PRO A 59 14.12 -28.39 7.83
N ALA A 60 13.40 -29.50 7.66
CA ALA A 60 12.18 -29.56 6.84
C ALA A 60 11.08 -28.65 7.41
N ALA A 61 10.83 -28.69 8.72
CA ALA A 61 9.88 -27.81 9.39
C ALA A 61 10.29 -26.34 9.28
N GLY A 62 11.57 -26.04 9.52
CA GLY A 62 12.11 -24.68 9.39
C GLY A 62 11.95 -24.11 7.98
N ALA A 63 12.27 -24.91 6.95
CA ALA A 63 12.11 -24.52 5.56
C ALA A 63 10.63 -24.29 5.19
N ALA A 64 9.73 -25.18 5.61
CA ALA A 64 8.29 -25.06 5.34
C ALA A 64 7.69 -23.81 6.00
N ILE A 65 8.03 -23.54 7.25
CA ILE A 65 7.62 -22.32 7.96
C ILE A 65 8.15 -21.08 7.23
N PHE A 66 9.45 -21.05 6.92
CA PHE A 66 10.09 -19.92 6.27
C PHE A 66 9.44 -19.61 4.91
N ILE A 67 9.28 -20.64 4.06
CA ILE A 67 8.62 -20.50 2.76
C ILE A 67 7.18 -20.02 2.94
N GLY A 68 6.43 -20.60 3.89
CA GLY A 68 5.07 -20.20 4.21
C GLY A 68 4.97 -18.72 4.61
N ILE A 69 5.85 -18.26 5.50
CA ILE A 69 5.94 -16.85 5.92
C ILE A 69 6.23 -15.95 4.71
N VAL A 70 7.27 -16.28 3.93
CA VAL A 70 7.67 -15.47 2.77
C VAL A 70 6.52 -15.35 1.77
N LEU A 71 5.88 -16.46 1.41
CA LEU A 71 4.73 -16.45 0.50
C LEU A 71 3.55 -15.67 1.07
N GLY A 72 3.26 -15.83 2.37
CA GLY A 72 2.21 -15.06 3.06
C GLY A 72 2.50 -13.56 3.03
N MET A 73 3.73 -13.15 3.29
CA MET A 73 4.15 -11.75 3.23
C MET A 73 4.09 -11.18 1.81
N LEU A 74 4.50 -11.95 0.79
CA LEU A 74 4.40 -11.53 -0.61
C LEU A 74 2.94 -11.32 -1.03
N LEU A 75 2.04 -12.22 -0.62
CA LEU A 75 0.60 -12.06 -0.86
C LEU A 75 0.03 -10.85 -0.10
N ALA A 76 0.49 -10.57 1.11
CA ALA A 76 0.13 -9.36 1.85
C ALA A 76 0.59 -8.09 1.12
N GLY A 77 1.82 -8.09 0.61
CA GLY A 77 2.35 -7.01 -0.21
C GLY A 77 1.50 -6.79 -1.45
N LEU A 78 1.08 -7.85 -2.14
CA LEU A 78 0.19 -7.76 -3.30
C LEU A 78 -1.20 -7.23 -2.93
N ALA A 79 -1.80 -7.72 -1.83
CA ALA A 79 -3.10 -7.27 -1.37
C ALA A 79 -3.11 -5.82 -0.85
N THR A 80 -1.96 -5.33 -0.37
CA THR A 80 -1.79 -3.94 0.09
C THR A 80 -1.19 -3.01 -0.95
N ALA A 81 -0.68 -3.54 -2.06
CA ALA A 81 -0.35 -2.77 -3.24
C ALA A 81 -1.65 -2.16 -3.76
N ARG A 82 -1.97 -0.95 -3.31
CA ARG A 82 -3.10 -0.15 -3.78
C ARG A 82 -2.70 0.47 -5.11
N PRO A 83 -3.05 -0.10 -6.28
CA PRO A 83 -2.65 0.44 -7.58
C PRO A 83 -3.31 1.82 -7.82
N ASP A 84 -4.44 2.04 -7.16
CA ASP A 84 -5.32 3.19 -7.37
C ASP A 84 -4.79 4.49 -6.73
N HIS A 85 -3.91 4.42 -5.72
CA HIS A 85 -3.32 5.62 -5.09
C HIS A 85 -2.14 6.22 -5.87
N GLN A 86 -1.51 5.47 -6.77
CA GLN A 86 -0.36 5.96 -7.54
C GLN A 86 -0.74 6.80 -8.77
N LEU A 87 -1.99 6.71 -9.24
CA LEU A 87 -2.44 7.39 -10.45
C LEU A 87 -2.77 8.88 -10.25
N VAL A 88 -2.97 9.34 -9.01
CA VAL A 88 -3.44 10.71 -8.70
C VAL A 88 -2.40 11.60 -8.03
N ILE A 89 -1.43 11.03 -7.31
CA ILE A 89 -0.38 11.81 -6.60
C ILE A 89 0.76 12.20 -7.55
N THR A 90 1.01 11.38 -8.57
CA THR A 90 2.14 11.54 -9.50
C THR A 90 2.07 12.84 -10.33
N PRO A 91 0.93 13.25 -10.92
CA PRO A 91 0.87 14.47 -11.74
C PRO A 91 1.05 15.76 -10.94
N VAL A 92 0.49 15.80 -9.72
CA VAL A 92 0.57 16.98 -8.84
C VAL A 92 1.98 17.12 -8.25
N ARG A 93 2.60 16.00 -7.87
CA ARG A 93 4.00 15.98 -7.40
C ARG A 93 4.96 16.39 -8.50
N ASP A 94 4.75 15.91 -9.73
CA ASP A 94 5.57 16.25 -10.88
C ASP A 94 5.42 17.73 -11.28
N ALA A 95 4.19 18.28 -11.25
CA ALA A 95 3.98 19.70 -11.52
C ALA A 95 4.67 20.63 -10.50
N VAL A 96 4.62 20.29 -9.21
CA VAL A 96 5.27 21.10 -8.17
C VAL A 96 6.80 20.96 -8.20
N GLN A 97 7.33 19.77 -8.51
CA GLN A 97 8.78 19.56 -8.69
C GLN A 97 9.34 20.34 -9.88
N HIS A 98 8.53 20.59 -10.91
CA HIS A 98 8.86 21.46 -12.04
C HIS A 98 8.58 22.97 -11.78
N GLY A 99 8.37 23.36 -10.52
CA GLY A 99 8.21 24.77 -10.11
C GLY A 99 6.82 25.36 -10.36
N ARG A 100 5.81 24.53 -10.68
CA ARG A 100 4.43 24.99 -10.89
C ARG A 100 3.65 25.04 -9.59
N TRP A 101 2.69 25.94 -9.52
CA TRP A 101 1.84 26.13 -8.35
C TRP A 101 0.61 25.22 -8.44
N ALA A 102 0.42 24.37 -7.42
CA ALA A 102 -0.80 23.57 -7.29
C ALA A 102 -1.75 24.20 -6.26
N LEU A 103 -3.03 24.31 -6.62
CA LEU A 103 -4.13 24.69 -5.74
C LEU A 103 -5.03 23.47 -5.55
N LEU A 104 -5.07 22.93 -4.34
CA LEU A 104 -5.96 21.83 -3.97
C LEU A 104 -7.19 22.43 -3.27
N VAL A 105 -8.37 22.18 -3.80
CA VAL A 105 -9.64 22.59 -3.19
C VAL A 105 -10.35 21.32 -2.71
N HIS A 106 -10.76 21.30 -1.43
CA HIS A 106 -11.49 20.18 -0.84
C HIS A 106 -12.93 20.60 -0.54
N PRO A 107 -13.83 20.54 -1.54
CA PRO A 107 -15.23 20.88 -1.33
C PRO A 107 -15.92 19.81 -0.48
N ILE A 108 -16.61 20.23 0.57
CA ILE A 108 -17.35 19.34 1.49
C ILE A 108 -18.74 18.97 0.98
N SER A 109 -19.18 19.54 -0.15
CA SER A 109 -20.44 19.21 -0.82
C SER A 109 -20.31 19.32 -2.34
N SER A 110 -21.18 18.62 -3.07
CA SER A 110 -21.27 18.69 -4.54
C SER A 110 -21.47 20.12 -5.04
N GLN A 111 -22.27 20.91 -4.33
CA GLN A 111 -22.54 22.30 -4.67
C GLN A 111 -21.30 23.19 -4.51
N GLN A 112 -20.51 23.00 -3.44
CA GLN A 112 -19.22 23.69 -3.30
C GLN A 112 -18.19 23.26 -4.34
N CYS A 113 -18.27 22.02 -4.83
CA CYS A 113 -17.40 21.54 -5.91
C CYS A 113 -17.73 22.28 -7.21
N ASP A 114 -19.02 22.38 -7.54
CA ASP A 114 -19.47 23.07 -8.75
C ASP A 114 -19.14 24.58 -8.71
N ASP A 115 -19.27 25.21 -7.55
CA ASP A 115 -18.92 26.63 -7.37
C ASP A 115 -17.40 26.86 -7.45
N ALA A 116 -16.60 25.97 -6.86
CA ALA A 116 -15.14 26.02 -7.00
C ALA A 116 -14.71 25.81 -8.46
N MET A 117 -15.33 24.87 -9.17
CA MET A 117 -15.07 24.64 -10.60
C MET A 117 -15.46 25.86 -11.43
N ARG A 118 -16.58 26.52 -11.14
CA ARG A 118 -17.00 27.75 -11.84
C ARG A 118 -16.03 28.90 -11.60
N ALA A 119 -15.54 29.06 -10.37
CA ALA A 119 -14.54 30.08 -10.05
C ALA A 119 -13.19 29.82 -10.75
N LEU A 120 -12.78 28.55 -10.85
CA LEU A 120 -11.49 28.15 -11.44
C LEU A 120 -11.52 28.05 -12.97
N ARG A 121 -12.70 27.88 -13.60
CA ARG A 121 -12.87 27.86 -15.06
C ARG A 121 -12.43 29.14 -15.77
N ASN A 122 -12.40 30.26 -15.05
CA ASN A 122 -11.96 31.55 -15.58
C ASN A 122 -10.45 31.81 -15.40
N SER A 123 -9.70 30.80 -14.91
CA SER A 123 -8.25 30.88 -14.74
C SER A 123 -7.50 30.08 -15.82
N THR A 124 -6.26 30.45 -16.09
CA THR A 124 -5.35 29.73 -17.00
C THR A 124 -4.82 28.41 -16.39
N ALA A 125 -5.35 27.98 -15.25
CA ALA A 125 -4.90 26.77 -14.57
C ALA A 125 -5.52 25.53 -15.21
N GLU A 126 -4.73 24.47 -15.32
CA GLU A 126 -5.23 23.15 -15.69
C GLU A 126 -6.07 22.59 -14.53
N VAL A 127 -7.39 22.51 -14.71
CA VAL A 127 -8.32 22.07 -13.68
C VAL A 127 -8.61 20.58 -13.85
N MET A 128 -8.13 19.76 -12.92
CA MET A 128 -8.43 18.34 -12.84
C MET A 128 -9.44 18.06 -11.72
N ARG A 129 -10.44 17.22 -12.00
CA ARG A 129 -11.42 16.73 -11.01
C ARG A 129 -11.17 15.24 -10.79
N THR A 130 -11.01 14.85 -9.53
CA THR A 130 -11.09 13.45 -9.12
C THR A 130 -12.55 13.12 -8.76
N ALA A 131 -13.04 11.99 -9.23
CA ALA A 131 -14.42 11.53 -9.01
C ALA A 131 -14.64 11.10 -7.55
#